data_AF-A0A0B1NZ79-F1
#
_entry.id   AF-A0A0B1NZ79-F1
#
_cell.length_a   1.000
_cell.length_b   1.000
_cell.length_c   1.000
_cell.angle_alpha   90.00
_cell.angle_beta   90.00
_cell.angle_gamma   90.00
#
_symmetry.space_group_name_H-M   'P 1'
#
loop_
_entity.id
_entity.type
_entity.pdbx_description
1 polymer ?
#
loop_
_entity_poly.entity_id
_entity_poly.type
_entity_poly.pdbx_seq_one_letter_code
_entity_poly.pdbx_strand_id
1 'polypeptide(L)'
;MNWLDRHGLILISEIGVPAHNLVSVIDLCFASEELVSKCITSSVQKDLDVTTDHLPNFISFSITIHHIPPIPKSRFSTLDAETFRSLIEMQILDVGALKEKSASFIDNRAEVLVKILLCAFEGSAEKSLPHN
;
A
#
# COMPACT_ATOMS: atom_id res chain seq x y z
N MET A 1 -34.02 -9.20 13.94
CA MET A 1 -33.53 -10.31 13.11
C MET A 1 -33.58 -9.99 11.62
N ASN A 2 -34.74 -9.66 11.03
CA ASN A 2 -34.88 -9.41 9.57
C ASN A 2 -33.85 -8.49 8.89
N TRP A 3 -33.25 -7.53 9.60
CA TRP A 3 -32.21 -6.67 9.00
C TRP A 3 -30.85 -7.41 8.89
N LEU A 4 -30.45 -8.15 9.92
CA LEU A 4 -29.18 -8.90 9.92
C LEU A 4 -29.22 -10.02 8.89
N ASP A 5 -30.33 -10.77 8.86
CA ASP A 5 -30.54 -11.88 7.93
C ASP A 5 -30.50 -11.39 6.47
N ARG A 6 -31.09 -10.21 6.20
CA ARG A 6 -31.06 -9.59 4.87
C ARG A 6 -29.65 -9.24 4.40
N HIS A 7 -28.73 -8.96 5.32
CA HIS A 7 -27.36 -8.55 5.01
C HIS A 7 -26.35 -9.69 5.20
N GLY A 8 -26.81 -10.91 5.51
CA GLY A 8 -25.93 -12.07 5.72
C GLY A 8 -24.95 -11.87 6.88
N LEU A 9 -25.38 -11.16 7.93
CA LEU A 9 -24.56 -10.87 9.10
C LEU A 9 -24.81 -11.90 10.20
N ILE A 10 -23.72 -12.50 10.68
CA ILE A 10 -23.72 -13.55 11.70
C ILE A 10 -23.14 -12.97 12.99
N LEU A 11 -23.79 -13.25 14.13
CA LEU A 11 -23.30 -12.85 15.45
C LEU A 11 -22.00 -13.58 15.79
N ILE A 12 -20.95 -12.84 16.15
CA ILE A 12 -19.65 -13.39 16.55
C ILE A 12 -19.23 -13.04 17.98
N SER A 13 -20.00 -12.19 18.69
CA SER A 13 -19.77 -11.91 20.11
C SER A 13 -19.91 -13.15 20.99
N GLU A 14 -19.19 -13.15 22.11
CA GLU A 14 -19.37 -14.15 23.15
C GLU A 14 -20.78 -14.10 23.74
N ILE A 15 -21.42 -15.27 23.85
CA ILE A 15 -22.80 -15.37 24.33
C ILE A 15 -22.81 -15.18 25.85
N GLY A 16 -23.57 -14.19 26.32
CA GLY A 16 -23.79 -13.95 27.75
C GLY A 16 -22.61 -13.30 28.48
N VAL A 17 -21.60 -12.82 27.77
CA VAL A 17 -20.46 -12.10 28.35
C VAL A 17 -20.75 -10.60 28.32
N PRO A 18 -20.81 -9.92 29.47
CA PRO A 18 -21.02 -8.48 29.50
C PRO A 18 -19.84 -7.71 28.92
N ALA A 19 -20.15 -6.70 28.12
CA ALA A 19 -19.19 -5.73 27.60
C ALA A 19 -19.25 -4.39 28.36
N HIS A 20 -19.94 -4.37 29.50
CA HIS A 20 -20.10 -3.19 30.36
C HIS A 20 -20.07 -3.62 31.83
N ASN A 21 -19.51 -2.77 32.68
CA ASN A 21 -19.41 -2.96 34.13
C ASN A 21 -20.77 -3.14 34.86
N LEU A 22 -21.90 -2.79 34.22
CA LEU A 22 -23.26 -2.99 34.72
C LEU A 22 -23.91 -4.27 34.20
N VAL A 23 -23.11 -5.23 33.73
CA VAL A 23 -23.57 -6.54 33.25
C VAL A 23 -24.41 -6.44 31.95
N SER A 24 -24.18 -5.38 31.15
CA SER A 24 -24.87 -5.19 29.87
C SER A 24 -24.15 -5.93 28.72
N VAL A 25 -24.92 -6.55 27.83
CA VAL A 25 -24.47 -7.32 26.65
C VAL A 25 -24.80 -6.64 25.32
N ILE A 26 -24.97 -5.31 25.33
CA ILE A 26 -25.44 -4.54 24.18
C ILE A 26 -24.38 -4.32 23.09
N ASP A 27 -23.10 -4.44 23.44
CA ASP A 27 -22.01 -4.25 22.48
C ASP A 27 -21.78 -5.56 21.70
N LEU A 28 -22.51 -5.67 20.59
CA LEU A 28 -22.53 -6.85 19.74
C LEU A 28 -21.65 -6.68 18.50
N CYS A 29 -20.92 -7.74 18.16
CA CYS A 29 -20.09 -7.87 16.97
C CYS A 29 -20.73 -8.84 16.00
N PHE A 30 -20.85 -8.42 14.75
CA PHE A 30 -21.35 -9.24 13.65
C PHE A 30 -20.32 -9.28 12.52
N ALA A 31 -20.27 -10.38 11.79
CA ALA A 31 -19.41 -10.55 10.62
C ALA A 31 -20.19 -11.11 9.45
N SER A 32 -19.69 -10.86 8.23
CA SER A 32 -20.21 -11.53 7.05
C SER A 32 -19.86 -13.02 7.06
N GLU A 33 -20.66 -13.81 6.36
CA GLU A 33 -20.41 -15.25 6.18
C GLU A 33 -18.99 -15.55 5.66
N GLU A 34 -18.46 -14.72 4.76
CA GLU A 34 -17.08 -14.86 4.27
C GLU A 34 -16.05 -14.76 5.39
N LEU A 35 -16.18 -13.79 6.30
CA LEU A 35 -15.25 -13.64 7.42
C LEU A 35 -15.41 -14.76 8.45
N VAL A 36 -16.63 -15.24 8.67
CA VAL A 36 -16.91 -16.42 9.51
C VAL A 36 -16.21 -17.66 8.94
N SER A 37 -16.24 -17.85 7.61
CA SER A 37 -15.52 -18.96 6.96
C SER A 37 -14.00 -18.88 7.12
N LYS A 38 -13.45 -17.68 7.37
CA LYS A 38 -12.02 -17.45 7.65
C LYS A 38 -11.69 -17.47 9.15
N CYS A 39 -12.57 -18.06 9.96
CA CYS A 39 -12.40 -18.20 11.40
C CYS A 39 -12.19 -16.87 12.14
N ILE A 40 -12.95 -15.83 11.77
CA ILE A 40 -13.03 -14.60 12.59
C ILE A 40 -13.57 -14.94 13.98
N THR A 41 -12.98 -14.33 15.01
CA THR A 41 -13.41 -14.47 16.41
C THR A 41 -13.58 -13.10 17.05
N SER A 42 -14.43 -13.01 18.07
CA SER A 42 -14.58 -11.84 18.92
C SER A 42 -14.57 -12.26 20.40
N SER A 43 -13.96 -11.45 21.25
CA SER A 43 -13.91 -11.67 22.71
C SER A 43 -13.86 -10.36 23.48
N VAL A 44 -14.48 -10.32 24.66
CA VAL A 44 -14.41 -9.17 25.58
C VAL A 44 -13.09 -9.22 26.35
N GLN A 45 -12.33 -8.14 26.28
CA GLN A 45 -11.05 -8.00 26.97
C GLN A 45 -11.24 -7.36 28.33
N LYS A 46 -11.28 -8.17 29.38
CA LYS A 46 -11.48 -7.71 30.76
C LYS A 46 -10.21 -7.18 31.42
N ASP A 47 -9.06 -7.58 30.89
CA ASP A 47 -7.75 -7.30 31.48
C ASP A 47 -7.08 -6.03 30.90
N LEU A 48 -7.78 -5.32 30.00
CA LEU A 48 -7.32 -4.05 29.46
C LEU A 48 -7.75 -2.90 30.36
N ASP A 49 -6.79 -2.07 30.77
CA ASP A 49 -7.06 -0.84 31.51
C ASP A 49 -7.88 0.13 30.63
N VAL A 50 -9.13 0.33 31.02
CA VAL A 50 -10.05 1.29 30.39
C VAL A 50 -10.56 2.28 31.41
N THR A 51 -10.68 3.53 31.00
CA THR A 51 -11.26 4.60 31.83
C THR A 51 -12.77 4.71 31.66
N THR A 52 -13.35 3.94 30.73
CA THR A 52 -14.78 3.86 30.43
C THR A 52 -15.48 2.78 31.25
N ASP A 53 -16.79 2.87 31.34
CA ASP A 53 -17.68 1.84 31.89
C ASP A 53 -17.94 0.66 30.94
N HIS A 54 -17.53 0.79 29.68
CA HIS A 54 -17.49 -0.25 28.65
C HIS A 54 -16.15 -0.99 28.63
N LEU A 55 -16.21 -2.29 28.32
CA LEU A 55 -15.08 -3.18 28.12
C LEU A 55 -14.76 -3.31 26.61
N PRO A 56 -13.49 -3.35 26.20
CA PRO A 56 -13.12 -3.51 24.81
C PRO A 56 -13.53 -4.87 24.23
N ASN A 57 -14.01 -4.85 22.99
CA ASN A 57 -14.17 -6.06 22.17
C ASN A 57 -12.93 -6.23 21.27
N PHE A 58 -12.25 -7.35 21.41
CA PHE A 58 -11.15 -7.76 20.54
C PHE A 58 -11.66 -8.66 19.43
N ILE A 59 -11.31 -8.33 18.18
CA ILE A 59 -11.67 -9.11 16.99
C ILE A 59 -10.38 -9.61 16.34
N SER A 60 -10.31 -10.91 16.07
CA SER A 60 -9.17 -11.54 15.40
C SER A 60 -9.61 -12.31 14.17
N PHE A 61 -8.85 -12.21 13.09
CA PHE A 61 -9.06 -13.00 11.87
C PHE A 61 -7.75 -13.18 11.13
N SER A 62 -7.64 -14.30 10.39
CA SER A 62 -6.47 -14.60 9.59
C SER A 62 -6.63 -14.03 8.18
N ILE A 63 -5.68 -13.19 7.74
CA ILE A 63 -5.59 -12.75 6.35
C ILE A 63 -4.44 -13.52 5.70
N THR A 64 -4.74 -14.26 4.63
CA THR A 64 -3.68 -14.75 3.73
C THR A 64 -3.32 -13.61 2.80
N ILE A 65 -2.18 -12.96 3.05
CA ILE A 65 -1.62 -11.99 2.12
C ILE A 65 -0.79 -12.78 1.11
N HIS A 66 -1.28 -12.87 -0.13
CA HIS A 66 -0.46 -13.39 -1.21
C HIS A 66 0.71 -12.41 -1.42
N HIS A 67 1.94 -12.89 -1.27
CA HIS A 67 3.12 -12.10 -1.59
C HIS A 67 3.12 -11.82 -3.10
N ILE A 68 2.72 -10.60 -3.48
CA ILE A 68 2.90 -10.11 -4.83
C ILE A 68 4.31 -9.53 -4.87
N PRO A 69 5.28 -10.17 -5.56
CA PRO A 69 6.62 -9.60 -5.66
C PRO A 69 6.52 -8.21 -6.29
N PRO A 70 7.20 -7.20 -5.72
CA PRO A 70 7.14 -5.85 -6.27
C PRO A 70 7.68 -5.87 -7.69
N ILE A 71 7.02 -5.13 -8.59
CA ILE A 71 7.53 -4.92 -9.95
C ILE A 71 8.95 -4.35 -9.83
N PRO A 72 9.98 -4.98 -10.42
CA PRO A 72 11.34 -4.48 -10.37
C PRO A 72 11.40 -3.05 -10.90
N LYS A 73 11.71 -2.09 -10.02
CA LYS A 73 11.99 -0.71 -10.42
C LYS A 73 13.47 -0.56 -10.68
N SER A 74 13.82 0.21 -11.71
CA SER A 74 15.20 0.66 -11.93
C SER A 74 15.66 1.48 -10.72
N ARG A 75 16.85 1.18 -10.21
CA ARG A 75 17.44 1.91 -9.08
C ARG A 75 18.75 2.53 -9.55
N PHE A 76 19.15 3.65 -8.97
CA PHE A 76 20.47 4.23 -9.22
C PHE A 76 21.61 3.26 -8.90
N SER A 77 21.40 2.31 -7.98
CA SER A 77 22.36 1.26 -7.64
C SER A 77 22.56 0.21 -8.74
N THR A 78 21.65 0.12 -9.72
CA THR A 78 21.74 -0.84 -10.84
C THR A 78 22.15 -0.16 -12.15
N LEU A 79 22.58 1.11 -12.08
CA LEU A 79 23.02 1.90 -13.22
C LEU A 79 24.41 1.46 -13.68
N ASP A 80 24.52 1.01 -14.93
CA ASP A 80 25.81 0.91 -15.59
C ASP A 80 26.27 2.31 -16.05
N ALA A 81 27.34 2.80 -15.42
CA ALA A 81 27.80 4.17 -15.62
C ALA A 81 28.35 4.41 -17.03
N GLU A 82 28.99 3.41 -17.64
CA GLU A 82 29.54 3.52 -19.00
C GLU A 82 28.41 3.60 -20.03
N THR A 83 27.45 2.68 -19.98
CA THR A 83 26.27 2.69 -20.86
C THR A 83 25.45 3.97 -20.67
N PHE A 84 25.22 4.41 -19.43
CA PHE A 84 24.50 5.66 -19.16
C PHE A 84 25.16 6.86 -19.84
N ARG A 85 26.49 6.96 -19.71
CA ARG A 85 27.26 8.03 -20.33
C ARG A 85 27.18 7.97 -21.85
N SER A 86 27.35 6.80 -22.45
CA SER A 86 27.24 6.65 -23.90
C SER A 86 25.84 7.04 -24.43
N LEU A 87 24.78 6.68 -23.71
CA LEU A 87 23.41 7.05 -24.07
C LEU A 87 23.17 8.56 -24.00
N ILE A 88 23.72 9.25 -22.99
CA ILE A 88 23.66 10.71 -22.91
C ILE A 88 24.44 11.35 -24.06
N GLU A 89 25.67 10.90 -24.31
CA GLU A 89 26.53 11.46 -25.36
C GLU A 89 25.89 11.34 -26.75
N MET A 90 25.19 10.23 -27.03
CA MET A 90 24.44 10.07 -28.28
C MET A 90 23.28 11.06 -28.42
N GLN A 91 22.53 11.32 -27.35
CA GLN A 91 21.31 12.13 -27.41
C GLN A 91 21.57 13.64 -27.26
N ILE A 92 22.65 14.02 -26.56
CA ILE A 92 22.95 15.43 -26.30
C ILE A 92 23.48 16.16 -27.53
N LEU A 93 24.02 15.43 -28.51
CA LEU A 93 24.47 15.97 -29.80
C LEU A 93 23.32 16.69 -30.54
N ASP A 94 22.10 16.16 -30.45
CA ASP A 94 20.92 16.73 -31.11
C ASP A 94 20.35 17.96 -30.40
N VAL A 95 20.73 18.16 -29.14
CA VAL A 95 20.24 19.27 -28.32
C VAL A 95 20.90 20.58 -28.80
N GLY A 96 22.19 20.59 -29.13
CA GLY A 96 22.88 21.77 -29.67
C GLY A 96 22.93 22.97 -28.71
N ALA A 97 23.32 24.16 -29.21
CA ALA A 97 23.41 25.38 -28.39
C ALA A 97 22.05 26.07 -28.17
N LEU A 98 21.87 26.71 -27.01
CA LEU A 98 20.67 27.49 -26.68
C LEU A 98 20.63 28.78 -27.52
N LYS A 99 19.74 28.82 -28.53
CA LYS A 99 19.61 29.96 -29.45
C LYS A 99 18.63 31.02 -28.95
N GLU A 100 17.54 30.58 -28.31
CA GLU A 100 16.48 31.45 -27.80
C GLU A 100 16.44 31.39 -26.26
N LYS A 101 16.20 32.53 -25.60
CA LYS A 101 16.22 32.67 -24.14
C LYS A 101 14.86 33.09 -23.56
N SER A 102 13.78 32.87 -24.31
CA SER A 102 12.44 33.07 -23.78
C SER A 102 12.15 32.03 -22.69
N ALA A 103 11.32 32.38 -21.71
CA ALA A 103 11.01 31.50 -20.59
C ALA A 103 10.42 30.15 -21.05
N SER A 104 9.46 30.20 -21.98
CA SER A 104 8.84 29.00 -22.57
C SER A 104 9.84 28.11 -23.31
N PHE A 105 10.83 28.70 -23.99
CA PHE A 105 11.86 27.92 -24.67
C PHE A 105 12.82 27.25 -23.68
N ILE A 106 13.16 27.93 -22.59
CA ILE A 106 13.98 27.37 -21.51
C ILE A 106 13.26 26.21 -20.82
N ASP A 107 11.96 26.34 -20.53
CA ASP A 107 11.17 25.27 -19.92
C ASP A 107 11.07 24.04 -20.83
N ASN A 108 10.74 24.25 -22.11
CA ASN A 108 10.71 23.17 -23.09
C ASN A 108 12.08 22.47 -23.19
N ARG A 109 13.15 23.26 -23.17
CA ARG A 109 14.51 22.73 -23.19
C ARG A 109 14.84 21.89 -21.96
N ALA A 110 14.42 22.33 -20.78
CA ALA A 110 14.58 21.59 -19.54
C ALA A 110 13.83 20.25 -19.61
N GLU A 111 12.59 20.24 -20.13
CA GLU A 111 11.83 19.01 -20.33
C GLU A 111 12.53 18.02 -21.26
N VAL A 112 13.12 18.51 -22.36
CA VAL A 112 13.89 17.66 -23.28
C VAL A 112 15.10 17.04 -22.58
N LEU A 113 15.85 17.83 -21.80
CA LEU A 113 17.01 17.32 -21.05
C LEU A 113 16.58 16.28 -20.00
N VAL A 114 15.47 16.52 -19.30
CA VAL A 114 14.92 15.56 -18.33
C VAL A 114 14.52 14.25 -19.04
N LYS A 115 13.88 14.34 -20.22
CA LYS A 115 13.53 13.15 -21.01
C LYS A 115 14.78 12.35 -21.42
N ILE A 116 15.83 13.02 -21.87
CA ILE A 116 17.10 12.37 -22.24
C ILE A 116 17.69 11.63 -21.03
N LEU A 117 17.74 12.29 -19.87
CA LEU A 117 18.26 11.68 -18.63
C LEU A 117 17.44 10.47 -18.20
N LEU A 118 16.11 10.54 -18.28
CA LEU A 118 15.23 9.42 -17.95
C LEU A 118 15.40 8.26 -18.92
N CYS A 119 15.45 8.51 -20.23
CA CYS A 119 15.65 7.46 -21.23
C CYS A 119 17.02 6.79 -21.08
N ALA A 120 18.08 7.57 -20.83
CA ALA A 120 19.40 7.04 -20.57
C ALA A 120 19.41 6.18 -19.30
N PHE A 121 18.75 6.65 -18.24
CA PHE A 121 18.64 5.92 -16.97
C PHE A 121 17.90 4.60 -17.12
N GLU A 122 16.77 4.59 -17.83
CA GLU A 122 16.01 3.36 -18.09
C GLU A 122 16.78 2.38 -18.98
N GLY A 123 17.55 2.88 -19.96
CA GLY A 123 18.36 2.06 -20.85
C GLY A 123 19.65 1.52 -20.21
N SER A 124 20.17 2.20 -19.19
CA SER A 124 21.42 1.80 -18.51
C SER A 124 21.21 1.10 -17.17
N ALA A 125 20.01 1.19 -16.59
CA ALA A 125 19.72 0.49 -15.34
C ALA A 125 19.37 -0.97 -15.63
N GLU A 126 20.14 -1.90 -15.06
CA GLU A 126 19.69 -3.27 -14.97
C GLU A 126 18.40 -3.30 -14.15
N LYS A 127 17.34 -3.92 -14.67
CA LYS A 127 16.14 -4.19 -13.87
C LYS A 127 16.60 -4.98 -12.66
N SER A 128 16.33 -4.48 -11.45
CA SER A 128 16.69 -5.16 -10.21
C SER A 128 16.26 -6.63 -10.30
N LEU A 129 17.20 -7.55 -10.57
CA LEU A 129 16.90 -8.97 -10.59
C LEU A 129 16.45 -9.31 -9.16
N PRO A 130 15.28 -9.95 -8.96
CA PRO A 130 14.91 -10.41 -7.64
C PRO A 130 16.04 -11.31 -7.13
N HIS A 131 16.74 -10.86 -6.10
CA HIS A 131 17.71 -11.70 -5.40
C HIS A 131 16.88 -12.83 -4.77
N ASN A 132 17.04 -14.04 -5.31
CA ASN A 132 16.52 -15.28 -4.72
C ASN A 132 17.34 -15.66 -3.50
#